data_AF-A0A6N8I525-F1
#
_entry.id   AF-A0A6N8I525-F1
#
_cell.length_a   1.000
_cell.length_b   1.000
_cell.length_c   1.000
_cell.angle_alpha   90.00
_cell.angle_beta   90.00
_cell.angle_gamma   90.00
#
_symmetry.space_group_name_H-M   'P 1'
#
loop_
_entity.id
_entity.type
_entity.pdbx_description
1 polymer ?
#
loop_
_entity_poly.entity_id
_entity_poly.type
_entity_poly.pdbx_seq_one_letter_code
_entity_poly.pdbx_strand_id
1 'polypeptide(L)'
;MIVQEMLIKYPQASFDMMTPGGFVFLTPEAARELLSGKSVTGHPGVSEPSRVVTADELLNQEVVSSEYSNNVWHILSDFPQMEQDSASPEQGVKLC
;
A
#
# COMPACT_ATOMS: atom_id res chain seq x y z
N MET A 1 2.25 3.09 9.45
CA MET A 1 1.27 1.98 9.48
C MET A 1 1.26 1.39 8.09
N ILE A 2 1.47 0.08 7.99
CA ILE A 2 1.44 -0.59 6.67
C ILE A 2 0.03 -1.11 6.36
N VAL A 3 -0.22 -1.38 5.09
CA VAL A 3 -1.49 -1.91 4.59
C VAL A 3 -1.90 -3.16 5.37
N GLN A 4 -0.96 -4.09 5.60
CA GLN A 4 -1.23 -5.32 6.36
C GLN A 4 -1.88 -5.07 7.72
N GLU A 5 -1.37 -4.09 8.49
CA GLU A 5 -1.90 -3.76 9.81
C GLU A 5 -3.34 -3.24 9.71
N MET A 6 -3.65 -2.49 8.65
CA MET A 6 -4.99 -1.95 8.44
C MET A 6 -6.02 -3.04 8.14
N LEU A 7 -5.66 -4.02 7.31
CA LEU A 7 -6.52 -5.17 7.01
C LEU A 7 -6.78 -6.01 8.27
N ILE A 8 -5.76 -6.24 9.09
CA ILE A 8 -5.91 -6.97 10.37
C ILE A 8 -6.80 -6.19 11.35
N LYS A 9 -6.65 -4.87 11.39
CA LYS A 9 -7.43 -4.00 12.28
C LYS A 9 -8.91 -3.93 11.90
N TYR A 10 -9.25 -4.01 10.62
CA TYR A 10 -10.63 -3.92 10.11
C TYR A 10 -10.99 -5.13 9.22
N PRO A 11 -11.09 -6.34 9.79
CA PRO A 11 -11.20 -7.59 9.02
C PRO A 11 -12.54 -7.78 8.29
N GLN A 12 -13.54 -6.96 8.59
CA GLN A 12 -14.87 -6.99 7.98
C GLN A 12 -15.13 -5.78 7.07
N ALA A 13 -14.13 -4.90 6.90
CA ALA A 13 -14.28 -3.72 6.06
C ALA A 13 -13.88 -4.03 4.62
N SER A 14 -14.47 -3.27 3.71
CA SER A 14 -13.98 -3.17 2.33
C SER A 14 -12.97 -2.01 2.24
N PHE A 15 -12.03 -2.12 1.31
CA PHE A 15 -10.98 -1.14 1.10
C PHE A 15 -10.92 -0.76 -0.38
N ASP A 16 -11.00 0.54 -0.66
CA ASP A 16 -10.68 1.11 -1.97
C ASP A 16 -9.28 1.73 -1.87
N MET A 17 -8.33 1.21 -2.62
CA MET A 17 -6.92 1.56 -2.49
C MET A 17 -6.40 2.18 -3.77
N MET A 18 -5.79 3.35 -3.64
CA MET A 18 -4.95 3.94 -4.66
C MET A 18 -3.49 3.63 -4.31
N THR A 19 -2.88 2.77 -5.12
CA THR A 19 -1.52 2.25 -4.94
C THR A 19 -0.62 2.77 -6.07
N PRO A 20 0.72 2.70 -5.95
CA PRO A 20 1.61 3.08 -7.04
C PRO A 20 1.41 2.26 -8.33
N GLY A 21 0.91 1.03 -8.19
CA GLY A 21 0.59 0.13 -9.31
C GLY A 21 -0.80 0.33 -9.91
N GLY A 22 -1.60 1.28 -9.39
CA GLY A 22 -2.99 1.53 -9.79
C GLY A 22 -3.98 1.34 -8.65
N PHE A 23 -5.22 1.06 -9.00
CA PHE A 23 -6.33 0.91 -8.06
C PHE A 23 -6.53 -0.55 -7.66
N VAL A 24 -6.76 -0.80 -6.38
CA VAL A 24 -7.11 -2.12 -5.86
C VAL A 24 -8.33 -1.98 -4.97
N PHE A 25 -9.39 -2.72 -5.29
CA PHE A 25 -10.55 -2.84 -4.41
C PHE A 25 -10.51 -4.19 -3.71
N LEU A 26 -10.58 -4.17 -2.38
CA LEU A 26 -10.59 -5.37 -1.55
C LEU A 26 -11.92 -5.49 -0.82
N THR A 27 -12.63 -6.59 -1.08
CA THR A 27 -13.70 -7.05 -0.18
C THR A 27 -13.08 -7.66 1.09
N PRO A 28 -13.87 -7.88 2.16
CA PRO A 28 -13.38 -8.56 3.36
C PRO A 28 -12.77 -9.93 3.06
N GLU A 29 -13.34 -10.66 2.11
CA GLU A 29 -12.85 -11.96 1.67
C GLU A 29 -11.51 -11.83 0.95
N ALA A 30 -11.41 -10.90 -0.01
CA ALA A 30 -10.18 -10.65 -0.75
C ALA A 30 -9.04 -10.18 0.17
N ALA A 31 -9.36 -9.31 1.14
CA ALA A 31 -8.45 -8.88 2.19
C ALA A 31 -7.89 -10.07 2.99
N ARG A 32 -8.75 -11.03 3.37
CA ARG A 32 -8.34 -12.24 4.09
C ARG A 32 -7.50 -13.19 3.25
N GLU A 33 -7.81 -13.29 1.96
CA GLU A 33 -7.02 -14.07 1.00
C GLU A 33 -5.64 -13.48 0.78
N LEU A 34 -5.55 -12.14 0.64
CA LEU A 34 -4.30 -11.40 0.53
C LEU A 34 -3.44 -11.63 1.78
N LEU A 35 -4.01 -11.50 2.98
CA LEU A 35 -3.34 -11.80 4.26
C LEU A 35 -2.86 -13.26 4.38
N SER A 36 -3.47 -14.17 3.61
CA SER A 36 -3.05 -15.59 3.53
C SER A 36 -1.97 -15.83 2.46
N GLY A 37 -1.45 -14.78 1.83
CA GLY A 37 -0.42 -14.85 0.80
C GLY A 37 -0.93 -15.03 -0.63
N LYS A 38 -2.25 -14.95 -0.87
CA LYS A 38 -2.80 -15.01 -2.23
C LYS A 38 -2.69 -13.67 -2.93
N SER A 39 -2.72 -13.69 -4.26
CA SER A 39 -2.76 -12.48 -5.07
C SER A 39 -4.19 -12.00 -5.32
N VAL A 40 -4.33 -10.70 -5.58
CA VAL A 40 -5.60 -10.05 -5.94
C VAL A 40 -5.48 -9.39 -7.32
N THR A 41 -6.62 -8.93 -7.84
CA THR A 41 -6.67 -8.20 -9.11
C THR A 41 -6.64 -6.70 -8.85
N GLY A 42 -5.73 -5.99 -9.50
CA GLY A 42 -5.63 -4.54 -9.51
C GLY A 42 -5.93 -3.96 -10.89
N HIS A 43 -6.46 -2.74 -10.93
CA HIS A 43 -6.75 -2.01 -12.16
C HIS A 43 -5.73 -0.88 -12.36
N PRO A 44 -5.00 -0.82 -13.49
CA PRO A 44 -3.94 0.18 -13.69
C PRO A 44 -4.46 1.62 -13.89
N GLY A 45 -5.79 1.84 -13.83
CA GLY A 45 -6.42 3.15 -14.05
C GLY A 45 -6.50 3.59 -15.53
N VAL A 46 -6.11 2.72 -16.45
CA VAL A 46 -6.14 2.92 -17.91
C VAL A 46 -6.87 1.75 -18.59
N SER A 47 -7.16 1.82 -19.90
CA SER A 47 -7.87 0.76 -20.65
C SER A 47 -7.11 -0.57 -20.79
N GLU A 48 -5.97 -0.72 -20.11
CA GLU A 48 -5.19 -1.95 -20.08
C GLU A 48 -5.87 -3.03 -19.23
N PRO A 49 -5.61 -4.32 -19.50
CA PRO A 49 -6.17 -5.40 -18.72
C PRO A 49 -5.72 -5.32 -17.25
N SER A 50 -6.59 -5.80 -16.36
CA SER A 50 -6.30 -5.86 -14.94
C SER A 50 -5.05 -6.70 -14.67
N ARG A 51 -4.25 -6.25 -13.70
CA ARG A 51 -2.98 -6.85 -13.31
C ARG A 51 -3.15 -7.71 -12.05
N VAL A 52 -2.32 -8.74 -11.93
CA VAL A 52 -2.18 -9.50 -10.68
C VAL A 52 -1.28 -8.71 -9.73
N VAL A 53 -1.80 -8.39 -8.55
CA VAL A 53 -1.10 -7.73 -7.44
C VAL A 53 -0.83 -8.78 -6.37
N THR A 54 0.43 -8.97 -6.01
CA THR A 54 0.81 -10.00 -5.02
C THR A 54 0.58 -9.51 -3.59
N ALA A 55 0.42 -10.45 -2.65
CA ALA A 55 0.33 -10.13 -1.24
C ALA A 55 1.56 -9.35 -0.75
N ASP A 56 2.76 -9.77 -1.13
CA ASP A 56 4.01 -9.10 -0.76
C ASP A 56 4.08 -7.66 -1.30
N GLU A 57 3.64 -7.43 -2.53
CA GLU A 57 3.61 -6.09 -3.13
C GLU A 57 2.66 -5.14 -2.40
N LEU A 58 1.47 -5.61 -1.99
CA LEU A 58 0.43 -4.75 -1.45
C LEU A 58 0.50 -4.62 0.07
N LEU A 59 0.77 -5.71 0.79
CA LEU A 59 0.75 -5.73 2.26
C LEU A 59 1.90 -4.92 2.88
N ASN A 60 3.05 -4.86 2.20
CA ASN A 60 4.23 -4.12 2.63
C ASN A 60 4.17 -2.61 2.31
N GLN A 61 3.13 -2.14 1.61
CA GLN A 61 2.98 -0.72 1.31
C GLN A 61 2.63 0.08 2.58
N GLU A 62 3.08 1.32 2.59
CA GLU A 62 2.77 2.26 3.66
C GLU A 62 1.46 2.99 3.36
N VAL A 63 0.62 3.14 4.39
CA VAL A 63 -0.58 3.96 4.30
C VAL A 63 -0.19 5.42 4.46
N VAL A 64 -0.31 6.18 3.37
CA VAL A 64 -0.08 7.64 3.34
C VAL A 64 -1.28 8.38 3.90
N SER A 65 -2.49 7.97 3.52
CA SER A 65 -3.73 8.54 4.03
C SER A 65 -4.83 7.49 4.06
N SER A 66 -5.77 7.67 4.99
CA SER A 66 -6.93 6.80 5.13
C SER A 66 -8.16 7.60 5.54
N GLU A 67 -9.25 7.42 4.82
CA GLU A 67 -10.56 7.99 5.15
C GLU A 67 -11.62 6.89 5.18
N TYR A 68 -12.54 6.95 6.14
CA TYR A 68 -13.70 6.06 6.16
C TYR A 68 -14.96 6.82 5.72
N SER A 69 -15.54 6.43 4.59
CA SER A 69 -16.77 7.01 4.07
C SER A 69 -17.53 6.01 3.21
N ASN A 70 -18.87 6.12 3.12
CA ASN A 70 -19.71 5.19 2.37
C ASN A 70 -19.46 3.70 2.67
N ASN A 71 -19.24 3.37 3.95
CA ASN A 71 -18.96 2.02 4.43
C ASN A 71 -17.68 1.36 3.88
N VAL A 72 -16.76 2.13 3.29
CA VAL A 72 -15.47 1.64 2.78
C VAL A 72 -14.33 2.50 3.33
N TRP A 73 -13.16 1.89 3.51
CA TRP A 73 -11.91 2.62 3.75
C TRP A 73 -11.28 3.02 2.42
N HIS A 74 -11.11 4.31 2.20
CA HIS A 74 -10.35 4.86 1.07
C HIS A 74 -8.90 5.05 1.53
N ILE A 75 -7.97 4.34 0.89
CA ILE A 75 -6.57 4.30 1.25
C ILE A 75 -5.75 4.86 0.10
N LEU A 76 -4.89 5.82 0.41
CA LEU A 76 -3.74 6.14 -0.43
C LEU A 76 -2.54 5.43 0.18
N SER A 77 -1.90 4.55 -0.60
CA SER A 77 -0.68 3.86 -0.20
C SER A 77 0.46 4.14 -1.16
N ASP A 78 1.68 4.00 -0.65
CA ASP A 78 2.90 4.15 -1.43
C ASP A 78 3.89 3.02 -1.10
N PHE A 79 4.93 2.88 -1.90
CA PHE A 79 6.04 1.99 -1.59
C PHE A 79 6.60 2.32 -0.20
N PRO A 80 7.06 1.31 0.56
CA PRO A 80 7.72 1.58 1.82
C PRO A 80 8.87 2.56 1.58
N GLN A 81 8.89 3.65 2.32
CA GLN A 81 10.05 4.54 2.35
C GLN A 81 11.22 3.67 2.80
N MET A 82 12.07 3.31 1.85
CA MET A 82 13.36 2.75 2.17
C MET A 82 14.02 3.82 3.03
N GLU A 83 14.15 3.56 4.33
CA GLU A 83 14.89 4.41 5.24
C GLU A 83 16.20 4.72 4.53
N GLN A 84 16.32 5.95 4.01
CA GLN A 84 17.62 6.47 3.62
C GLN A 84 18.36 6.58 4.93
N ASP A 85 19.05 5.49 5.27
CA ASP A 85 20.21 5.53 6.13
C ASP A 85 20.97 6.78 5.71
N SER A 86 21.05 7.71 6.65
CA SER A 86 21.60 9.03 6.47
C SER A 86 23.11 8.90 6.25
N ALA A 87 23.52 8.38 5.10
CA ALA A 87 24.89 8.37 4.67
C ALA A 87 25.20 9.75 4.04
N SER A 88 25.40 10.74 4.90
CA SER A 88 26.26 11.88 4.57
C SER A 88 27.55 11.73 5.38
N PRO A 89 28.60 11.11 4.83
CA PRO A 89 29.94 11.35 5.33
C PRO A 89 30.34 12.79 4.97
N GLU A 90 30.52 13.59 6.02
CA GLU A 90 31.53 14.63 6.16
C GLU A 90 32.18 15.17 4.86
N GLN A 91 31.78 16.37 4.43
CA GLN A 91 32.64 17.22 3.61
C GLN A 91 32.98 18.48 4.40
N GLY A 92 34.12 18.41 5.09
CA GLY A 92 34.75 19.55 5.72
C GLY A 92 35.12 20.62 4.70
N VAL A 93 34.60 21.82 4.89
CA VAL A 93 35.21 23.04 4.36
C VAL A 93 35.71 23.86 5.54
N LYS A 94 37.00 23.74 5.81
CA LYS A 94 37.74 24.62 6.71
C LYS A 94 37.87 25.97 6.01
N LEU A 95 37.12 26.98 6.47
CA LEU A 95 37.32 28.35 6.02
C LEU A 95 38.66 28.85 6.61
N CYS A 96 39.61 29.18 5.73
CA CYS A 96 40.80 29.95 6.06
C CYS A 96 40.46 31.45 6.11
#